data_AF-A0A9E5W402-F1
#
_entry.id   AF-A0A9E5W402-F1
#
_cell.length_a   1.000
_cell.length_b   1.000
_cell.length_c   1.000
_cell.angle_alpha   90.00
_cell.angle_beta   90.00
_cell.angle_gamma   90.00
#
_symmetry.space_group_name_H-M   'P 1'
#
loop_
_entity.id
_entity.type
_entity.pdbx_description
1 polymer ?
#
loop_
_entity_poly.entity_id
_entity_poly.type
_entity_poly.pdbx_seq_one_letter_code
_entity_poly.pdbx_strand_id
1 'polypeptide(L)' 'MLLKLAIVGDYSKYTSKPLKDFIYESNNGNSIFFVPSIEETLLKLESAE' A
#
# COMPACT_ATOMS: atom_id res chain seq x y z
N MET A 1 -8.76 -2.02 -17.83
CA MET A 1 -8.51 -2.60 -16.51
C MET A 1 -7.12 -2.15 -16.08
N LEU A 2 -7.02 -1.21 -15.14
CA LEU A 2 -5.72 -0.80 -14.58
C LEU A 2 -5.28 -1.84 -13.55
N LEU A 3 -3.99 -2.14 -13.52
CA LEU A 3 -3.41 -3.05 -12.54
C LEU A 3 -3.47 -2.44 -11.14
N LYS A 4 -3.98 -3.22 -10.19
CA LYS A 4 -3.95 -2.93 -8.75
C LYS A 4 -3.06 -3.96 -8.06
N LEU A 5 -2.09 -3.49 -7.28
CA LEU A 5 -1.11 -4.33 -6.58
C LEU A 5 -1.09 -3.96 -5.09
N ALA A 6 -1.21 -4.96 -4.23
CA ALA A 6 -1.00 -4.82 -2.80
C ALA A 6 0.28 -5.54 -2.36
N ILE A 7 1.10 -4.86 -1.56
CA ILE A 7 2.36 -5.37 -1.00
C ILE A 7 2.19 -5.44 0.52
N VAL A 8 2.04 -6.68 1.02
CA VAL A 8 1.77 -6.95 2.43
C VAL A 8 3.07 -7.08 3.22
N GLY A 9 3.19 -6.36 4.33
CA GLY A 9 4.33 -6.52 5.23
C GLY A 9 4.38 -5.51 6.39
N ASP A 10 5.25 -5.79 7.35
CA ASP A 10 5.58 -4.87 8.43
C ASP A 10 6.74 -3.95 8.01
N TYR A 11 6.42 -2.65 7.88
CA TYR A 11 7.35 -1.60 7.50
C TYR A 11 7.87 -0.76 8.69
N SER A 12 7.44 -1.07 9.92
CA SER A 12 7.77 -0.28 11.12
C SER A 12 9.28 -0.18 11.39
N LYS A 13 10.00 -1.26 11.10
CA LYS A 13 11.46 -1.37 11.21
C LYS A 13 12.24 -0.47 10.26
N TYR A 14 11.61 0.05 9.20
CA TYR A 14 12.28 0.96 8.28
C TYR A 14 12.09 2.41 8.72
N THR A 15 13.20 3.06 9.08
CA THR A 15 13.20 4.42 9.62
C THR A 15 13.46 5.49 8.56
N SER A 16 13.88 5.10 7.35
CA SER A 16 14.19 5.99 6.23
C SER A 16 13.00 6.87 5.84
N LYS A 17 13.18 8.20 5.87
CA LYS A 17 12.16 9.18 5.47
C LYS A 17 11.73 8.99 4.00
N PRO A 18 12.64 8.86 3.02
CA PRO A 18 12.25 8.61 1.62
C PRO A 18 11.33 7.40 1.44
N LEU A 19 11.58 6.30 2.15
CA LEU A 19 10.73 5.10 2.04
C LEU A 19 9.34 5.33 2.64
N LYS A 20 9.27 6.01 3.78
CA LYS A 20 7.99 6.36 4.42
C LYS A 20 7.16 7.29 3.52
N ASP A 21 7.80 8.29 2.93
CA ASP A 21 7.15 9.21 1.99
C ASP A 21 6.63 8.45 0.75
N PHE A 22 7.45 7.57 0.17
CA PHE A 22 7.05 6.74 -0.97
C PHE A 22 5.85 5.82 -0.66
N ILE A 23 5.86 5.16 0.51
CA ILE A 23 4.75 4.32 0.96
C ILE A 23 3.48 5.15 1.16
N TYR A 24 3.61 6.33 1.76
CA TYR A 24 2.49 7.23 2.00
C TYR A 24 1.86 7.74 0.70
N GLU A 25 2.70 8.24 -0.23
CA GLU A 25 2.26 8.71 -1.54
C GLU A 25 1.61 7.59 -2.36
N SER A 26 2.20 6.38 -2.37
CA SER A 26 1.65 5.22 -3.07
C SER A 26 0.26 4.85 -2.56
N ASN A 27 0.08 4.79 -1.23
CA ASN A 27 -1.19 4.45 -0.60
C ASN A 27 -2.33 5.46 -0.86
N ASN A 28 -2.00 6.68 -1.28
CA ASN A 28 -2.98 7.70 -1.69
C ASN A 28 -3.32 7.64 -3.19
N GLY A 29 -2.61 6.82 -3.97
CA GLY A 29 -2.92 6.53 -5.37
C GLY A 29 -3.89 5.36 -5.55
N ASN A 30 -4.16 4.98 -6.80
CA ASN A 30 -5.15 3.94 -7.15
C ASN A 30 -4.54 2.63 -7.69
N SER A 31 -3.21 2.47 -7.63
CA SER A 31 -2.52 1.37 -8.32
C SER A 31 -1.67 0.49 -7.40
N ILE A 32 -0.99 1.05 -6.41
CA ILE A 32 -0.06 0.31 -5.55
C ILE A 32 -0.35 0.64 -4.10
N PHE A 33 -0.59 -0.39 -3.29
CA PHE A 33 -0.93 -0.25 -1.89
C PHE A 33 0.07 -1.03 -1.02
N PHE A 34 0.57 -0.42 0.04
CA PHE A 34 1.37 -1.03 1.08
C PHE A 34 0.49 -1.20 2.32
N VAL A 35 0.33 -2.44 2.78
CA VAL A 35 -0.60 -2.79 3.87
C VAL A 35 0.07 -3.71 4.90
N PRO A 36 -0.32 -3.65 6.18
CA PRO A 36 0.25 -4.49 7.23
C PRO A 36 -0.28 -5.93 7.20
N SER A 37 -1.44 -6.19 6.57
CA SER A 37 -2.05 -7.52 6.55
C SER A 37 -2.83 -7.83 5.26
N ILE A 38 -3.18 -9.10 5.10
CA ILE A 38 -3.99 -9.58 3.97
C ILE A 38 -5.44 -9.07 4.10
N GLU A 39 -5.98 -8.95 5.31
CA GLU A 39 -7.34 -8.45 5.53
C GLU A 39 -7.51 -7.00 5.01
N GLU A 40 -6.52 -6.13 5.26
CA GLU A 40 -6.52 -4.77 4.69
C GLU A 40 -6.39 -4.74 3.17
N THR A 41 -5.83 -5.79 2.57
CA THR A 41 -5.69 -5.89 1.10
C THR A 41 -7.05 -5.97 0.43
N LEU A 42 -7.96 -6.79 0.97
CA LEU A 42 -9.30 -6.99 0.39
C LEU A 42 -10.08 -5.68 0.36
N LEU A 43 -10.05 -4.92 1.46
CA LEU A 43 -10.72 -3.61 1.54
C LEU A 43 -10.19 -2.60 0.52
N LYS A 44 -8.86 -2.58 0.28
CA LYS A 44 -8.23 -1.63 -0.66
C LYS A 44 -8.43 -2.01 -2.12
N LEU A 45 -8.39 -3.30 -2.44
CA LEU A 45 -8.60 -3.76 -3.82
C LEU A 45 -10.06 -3.66 -4.27
N GLU A 46 -11.01 -3.77 -3.34
CA GLU A 46 -12.45 -3.62 -3.61
C GLU A 46 -12.89 -2.15 -3.72
N SER A 47 -12.26 -1.24 -2.98
CA SER A 47 -12.67 0.17 -2.90
C SER A 47 -12.02 1.08 -3.95
N ALA A 48 -10.90 0.66 -4.55
CA ALA A 48 -10.35 1.36 -5.70
C ALA A 48 -11.26 1.07 -6.91
N GLU A 49 -11.72 2.10 -7.62
CA GLU A 49 -12.44 1.98 -8.91
C GLU A 49 -11.44 1.95 -10.08
#